data_AF-A0A545THZ9-F1
#
_entry.id   AF-A0A545THZ9-F1
#
_cell.length_a   1.000
_cell.length_b   1.000
_cell.length_c   1.000
_cell.angle_alpha   90.00
_cell.angle_beta   90.00
_cell.angle_gamma   90.00
#
_symmetry.space_group_name_H-M   'P 1'
#
loop_
_entity.id
_entity.type
_entity.pdbx_description
1 polymer ?
#
loop_
_entity_poly.entity_id
_entity_poly.type
_entity_poly.pdbx_seq_one_letter_code
_entity_poly.pdbx_strand_id
1 'polypeptide(L)'
;MNKCPNCNNTPISFFEWNRGLNAFSCKCQNCSWPLRGKIINIVLFAVTVLSAVVGLIVAREIFEFRNAIKGVLFIIFIAPLIIIGSGIGYWMGGYKI
;
A
#
# COMPACT_ATOMS: atom_id res chain seq x y z
N MET A 1 -11.58 0.58 -6.07
CA MET A 1 -11.37 -0.86 -6.30
C MET A 1 -12.45 -1.39 -7.22
N ASN A 2 -12.10 -2.15 -8.26
CA ASN A 2 -13.09 -2.78 -9.13
C ASN A 2 -13.69 -4.01 -8.43
N LYS A 3 -15.00 -4.23 -8.64
CA LYS A 3 -15.68 -5.44 -8.16
C LYS A 3 -15.16 -6.66 -8.93
N CYS A 4 -15.11 -7.81 -8.26
CA CYS A 4 -14.76 -9.07 -8.90
C CYS A 4 -15.79 -9.40 -9.99
N PRO A 5 -15.38 -9.77 -11.21
CA PRO A 5 -16.32 -10.07 -12.30
C PRO A 5 -17.16 -11.33 -12.04
N ASN A 6 -16.66 -12.26 -11.21
CA ASN A 6 -17.33 -13.52 -10.94
C ASN A 6 -18.37 -13.41 -9.81
N CYS A 7 -18.01 -12.81 -8.67
CA CYS A 7 -18.89 -12.75 -7.49
C CYS A 7 -19.43 -11.35 -7.18
N ASN A 8 -19.09 -10.34 -7.99
CA ASN A 8 -19.47 -8.93 -7.82
C ASN A 8 -19.13 -8.30 -6.45
N ASN A 9 -18.33 -8.97 -5.63
CA ASN A 9 -17.85 -8.48 -4.35
C ASN A 9 -16.49 -7.80 -4.49
N THR A 10 -16.10 -7.03 -3.48
CA THR A 10 -14.74 -6.48 -3.39
C THR A 10 -13.74 -7.62 -3.30
N PRO A 11 -12.72 -7.67 -4.19
CA PRO A 11 -11.83 -8.81 -4.26
C PRO A 11 -10.87 -8.93 -3.07
N ILE A 12 -10.58 -7.82 -2.40
CA ILE A 12 -9.76 -7.77 -1.19
C ILE A 12 -10.22 -6.56 -0.38
N SER A 13 -10.18 -6.66 0.94
CA SER A 13 -10.47 -5.53 1.82
C SER A 13 -9.32 -4.52 1.84
N PHE A 14 -9.59 -3.27 2.22
CA PHE A 14 -8.54 -2.25 2.34
C PHE A 14 -7.45 -2.60 3.36
N PHE A 15 -7.83 -3.25 4.46
CA PHE A 15 -6.89 -3.70 5.49
C PHE A 15 -5.96 -4.79 4.97
N GLU A 16 -6.51 -5.78 4.25
CA GLU A 16 -5.72 -6.85 3.65
C GLU A 16 -4.86 -6.34 2.49
N TRP A 17 -5.34 -5.34 1.74
CA TRP A 17 -4.56 -4.63 0.74
C TRP A 17 -3.33 -3.94 1.33
N ASN A 18 -3.50 -3.23 2.45
CA ASN A 18 -2.40 -2.56 3.15
C ASN A 18 -1.34 -3.52 3.71
N ARG A 19 -1.69 -4.78 3.95
CA ARG A 19 -0.72 -5.80 4.38
C ARG A 19 0.25 -6.23 3.29
N GLY A 20 0.13 -5.69 2.06
CA GLY A 20 1.09 -5.82 0.98
C GLY A 20 1.08 -7.20 0.31
N LEU A 21 1.31 -8.27 1.08
CA LEU A 21 1.38 -9.64 0.58
C LEU A 21 0.08 -10.08 -0.12
N ASN A 22 -1.07 -9.70 0.44
CA ASN A 22 -2.37 -10.06 -0.13
C ASN A 22 -2.75 -9.21 -1.36
N ALA A 23 -2.16 -8.02 -1.53
CA ALA A 23 -2.34 -7.20 -2.73
C ALA A 23 -1.70 -7.84 -3.98
N PHE A 24 -0.74 -8.76 -3.80
CA PHE A 24 -0.10 -9.50 -4.90
C PHE A 24 -0.74 -10.86 -5.19
N SER A 25 -1.65 -11.33 -4.32
CA SER A 25 -2.21 -12.68 -4.41
C SER A 25 -3.02 -12.92 -5.70
N CYS A 26 -3.34 -11.87 -6.48
CA CYS A 26 -3.96 -11.96 -7.80
C CYS A 26 -5.19 -12.89 -7.81
N LYS A 27 -5.90 -12.97 -6.68
CA LYS A 27 -7.08 -13.82 -6.47
C LYS A 27 -8.09 -13.05 -5.63
N CYS A 28 -9.37 -13.25 -5.92
CA CYS A 28 -10.45 -12.74 -5.09
C CYS A 28 -10.50 -13.50 -3.75
N GLN A 29 -10.58 -12.81 -2.62
CA GLN A 29 -10.70 -13.43 -1.30
C GLN A 29 -12.05 -14.12 -1.07
N ASN A 30 -13.10 -13.72 -1.79
CA ASN A 30 -14.45 -14.27 -1.61
C ASN A 30 -14.74 -15.51 -2.46
N CYS A 31 -14.22 -15.57 -3.69
CA CYS A 31 -14.52 -16.66 -4.63
C CYS A 31 -13.27 -17.31 -5.24
N SER A 32 -12.08 -16.91 -4.79
CA SER A 32 -10.77 -17.39 -5.29
C SER A 32 -10.55 -17.23 -6.80
N TRP A 33 -11.40 -16.45 -7.48
CA TRP A 33 -11.28 -16.20 -8.91
C TRP A 33 -9.95 -15.51 -9.24
N PRO A 34 -9.22 -15.96 -10.27
CA PRO A 34 -7.96 -15.33 -10.66
C PRO A 34 -8.20 -13.92 -11.20
N LEU A 35 -7.43 -12.97 -10.70
CA LEU A 35 -7.43 -11.56 -11.08
C LEU A 35 -6.08 -11.21 -11.68
N ARG A 36 -6.04 -10.26 -12.62
CA ARG A 36 -4.76 -9.76 -13.14
C ARG A 36 -4.37 -8.49 -12.41
N GLY A 37 -3.22 -8.48 -11.74
CA GLY A 37 -2.65 -7.25 -11.19
C GLY A 37 -2.36 -6.24 -12.30
N LYS A 38 -2.71 -4.97 -12.10
CA LYS A 38 -2.26 -3.89 -12.99
C LYS A 38 -0.80 -3.56 -12.68
N ILE A 39 0.00 -3.31 -13.73
CA ILE A 39 1.40 -2.84 -13.61
C ILE A 39 1.48 -1.58 -12.73
N ILE A 40 0.43 -0.74 -12.74
CA ILE A 40 0.36 0.48 -11.93
C ILE A 40 0.51 0.20 -10.42
N ASN A 41 0.11 -0.96 -9.91
CA ASN A 41 0.34 -1.29 -8.49
C ASN A 41 1.80 -1.59 -8.19
N ILE A 42 2.51 -2.23 -9.13
CA ILE A 42 3.94 -2.49 -8.98
C ILE A 42 4.68 -1.16 -8.94
N VAL A 43 4.29 -0.23 -9.81
CA VAL A 43 4.83 1.14 -9.83
C VAL A 43 4.49 1.89 -8.54
N LEU A 44 3.23 1.86 -8.09
CA LEU A 44 2.83 2.48 -6.83
C LEU A 44 3.55 1.88 -5.63
N PHE A 45 3.74 0.56 -5.61
CA PHE A 45 4.49 -0.12 -4.57
C PHE A 45 5.97 0.32 -4.58
N ALA A 46 6.61 0.32 -5.76
CA ALA A 46 7.99 0.78 -5.91
C ALA A 46 8.16 2.24 -5.46
N VAL A 47 7.25 3.13 -5.84
CA VAL A 47 7.23 4.54 -5.41
C VAL A 47 7.03 4.66 -3.89
N THR A 48 6.14 3.85 -3.31
CA THR A 48 5.89 3.87 -1.85
C THR A 48 7.10 3.36 -1.07
N VAL A 49 7.79 2.33 -1.56
CA VAL A 49 9.03 1.83 -0.96
C VAL A 49 10.15 2.87 -1.09
N LEU A 50 10.30 3.47 -2.26
CA LEU A 50 11.28 4.54 -2.49
C LEU A 50 11.04 5.74 -1.57
N SER A 51 9.80 6.22 -1.46
CA SER A 51 9.47 7.35 -0.59
C SER A 51 9.65 7.02 0.89
N ALA A 52 9.35 5.79 1.31
CA ALA A 52 9.63 5.33 2.67
C ALA A 52 11.14 5.26 2.97
N VAL A 53 11.95 4.76 2.03
CA VAL A 53 13.42 4.70 2.15
C VAL A 53 14.02 6.10 2.18
N VAL A 54 13.63 6.98 1.26
CA VAL A 54 14.08 8.38 1.24
C VAL A 54 13.68 9.09 2.53
N GLY A 55 12.44 8.90 2.98
CA GLY A 55 11.96 9.43 4.26
C GLY A 55 12.83 8.97 5.44
N LEU A 56 13.19 7.69 5.49
CA LEU A 56 14.08 7.12 6.51
C LEU A 56 15.49 7.73 6.48
N ILE A 57 16.07 7.91 5.29
CA ILE A 57 17.40 8.52 5.13
C ILE A 57 17.36 9.99 5.58
N VAL A 58 16.40 10.76 5.08
CA VAL A 58 16.22 12.17 5.46
C VAL A 58 15.98 12.32 6.95
N ALA A 59 15.19 11.44 7.55
CA ALA A 59 14.97 11.49 8.99
C ALA A 59 16.20 11.11 9.81
N ARG A 60 17.05 10.23 9.30
CA ARG A 60 18.33 9.91 9.94
C ARG A 60 19.26 11.13 9.96
N GLU A 61 19.34 11.86 8.85
CA GLU A 61 20.20 13.05 8.69
C GLU A 61 19.68 14.28 9.45
N ILE A 62 18.37 14.57 9.38
CA ILE A 62 17.79 15.77 9.98
C ILE A 62 17.60 15.62 11.49
N PHE A 63 17.18 14.45 11.96
CA PHE A 63 16.66 14.34 13.32
C PHE A 63 17.67 13.86 14.36
N GLU A 64 18.86 13.39 13.98
CA GLU A 64 19.81 12.67 14.85
C GLU A 64 19.04 11.74 15.79
N PHE A 65 18.77 10.51 15.33
CA PHE A 65 17.87 9.50 15.88
C PHE A 65 18.23 9.01 17.32
N ARG A 66 18.42 9.92 18.27
CA ARG A 66 18.92 9.69 19.62
C ARG A 66 17.82 9.77 20.68
N ASN A 67 16.68 10.39 20.38
CA ASN A 67 15.55 10.56 21.31
C ASN A 67 14.27 9.89 20.77
N ALA A 68 13.67 9.00 21.58
CA ALA A 68 12.45 8.24 21.26
C ALA A 68 11.26 9.13 20.80
N ILE A 69 11.16 10.36 21.34
CA ILE A 69 10.13 11.35 20.97
C ILE A 69 10.21 11.73 19.48
N LYS A 70 11.43 11.80 18.92
CA LYS A 70 11.65 12.15 17.51
C LYS A 70 11.26 11.00 16.56
N GLY A 71 11.43 9.76 16.99
CA GLY A 71 10.97 8.58 16.25
C GLY A 71 9.45 8.52 16.12
N VAL A 72 8.71 8.94 17.16
CA VAL A 72 7.25 9.02 17.12
C VAL A 72 6.76 10.09 16.15
N LEU A 73 7.38 11.28 16.15
CA LEU A 73 7.07 12.35 15.19
C LEU A 73 7.30 11.89 13.74
N PHE A 74 8.38 11.15 13.48
CA PHE A 74 8.65 10.59 12.16
C PHE A 74 7.55 9.62 11.70
N ILE A 75 7.09 8.72 12.59
CA ILE A 75 5.98 7.81 12.30
C ILE A 75 4.69 8.60 12.02
N ILE A 76 4.44 9.69 12.76
CA ILE A 76 3.27 10.55 12.55
C ILE A 76 3.29 11.25 11.18
N PHE A 77 4.47 11.59 10.64
CA PHE A 77 4.57 12.21 9.32
C PHE A 77 4.54 11.19 8.16
N ILE A 78 5.18 10.03 8.33
CA ILE A 78 5.25 9.01 7.27
C ILE A 78 3.98 8.16 7.19
N ALA A 79 3.36 7.80 8.32
CA ALA A 79 2.20 6.94 8.33
C ALA A 79 1.02 7.50 7.49
N PRO A 80 0.68 8.81 7.56
CA PRO A 80 -0.35 9.39 6.70
C PRO A 80 -0.02 9.28 5.21
N LEU A 81 1.24 9.52 4.83
CA LEU A 81 1.69 9.40 3.44
C LEU A 81 1.52 7.97 2.91
N ILE A 82 1.88 6.97 3.72
CA ILE A 82 1.69 5.56 3.38
C ILE A 82 0.20 5.23 3.28
N ILE A 83 -0.61 5.66 4.26
CA ILE A 83 -2.06 5.42 4.27
C ILE A 83 -2.74 6.04 3.05
N ILE A 84 -2.39 7.28 2.69
CA ILE A 84 -2.93 7.98 1.53
C ILE A 84 -2.50 7.27 0.23
N GLY A 85 -1.21 6.93 0.10
CA GLY A 85 -0.70 6.21 -1.07
C GLY A 85 -1.39 4.85 -1.27
N SER A 86 -1.53 4.08 -0.20
CA SER A 86 -2.27 2.82 -0.20
C SER A 86 -3.75 2.99 -0.52
N GLY A 87 -4.38 4.05 0.00
CA GLY A 87 -5.77 4.44 -0.28
C GLY A 87 -5.98 4.71 -1.77
N ILE A 88 -5.12 5.50 -2.38
CA ILE A 88 -5.14 5.81 -3.81
C ILE A 88 -4.96 4.53 -4.63
N GLY A 89 -3.97 3.69 -4.29
CA GLY A 89 -3.75 2.41 -4.98
C GLY A 89 -4.92 1.44 -4.88
N TYR A 90 -5.56 1.36 -3.72
CA TYR A 90 -6.77 0.57 -3.51
C TYR A 90 -7.95 1.12 -4.34
N TRP A 91 -8.11 2.45 -4.37
CA TRP A 91 -9.22 3.08 -5.09
C TRP A 91 -9.08 2.96 -6.60
N MET A 92 -7.88 3.15 -7.16
CA MET A 92 -7.58 3.03 -8.60
C MET A 92 -7.74 1.60 -9.16
N GLY A 93 -8.05 0.63 -8.30
CA GLY A 93 -8.42 -0.70 -8.71
C GLY A 93 -7.20 -1.47 -9.14
N GLY A 94 -6.57 -2.10 -8.16
CA GLY A 94 -5.35 -2.84 -8.39
C GLY A 94 -5.47 -4.04 -9.33
N TYR A 95 -6.70 -4.46 -9.64
CA TYR A 95 -6.94 -5.59 -10.53
C TYR A 95 -7.58 -5.12 -11.84
N LYS A 96 -6.98 -5.57 -12.94
CA LYS A 96 -7.58 -5.58 -14.27
C LYS A 96 -8.50 -6.80 -14.34
N ILE A 97 -9.73 -6.57 -14.79
CA ILE A 97 -10.67 -7.62 -15.20
C ILE A 97 -10.20 -8.12 -16.57
#